data_AF-A0A915EYW1-F1
#
_entry.id   AF-A0A915EYW1-F1
#
_cell.length_a   1.000
_cell.length_b   1.000
_cell.length_c   1.000
_cell.angle_alpha   90.00
_cell.angle_beta   90.00
_cell.angle_gamma   90.00
#
_symmetry.space_group_name_H-M   'P 1'
#
loop_
_entity.id
_entity.type
_entity.pdbx_description
1 polymer ?
#
loop_
_entity_poly.entity_id
_entity_poly.type
_entity_poly.pdbx_seq_one_letter_code
_entity_poly.pdbx_strand_id
1 'polypeptide(L)'
;MSHCSRYFVLSKNLGRLCAIPNTTISRFATAASENPKVVESPKDKNFAITEKAIKDAEELANKYHKYVSDAIVRWDKCNEIYYGKERDMVNYPTIKIAEQHPKVRLGFVPDAWFQLLYSRTGVTGPYLFLTGTTAFLLSKEYWVVDAHFVEIIPFVIIMTWAIKTFGSRCSDYIGKFTQQRIDNFYTKPMRNTIANLDKTIKSADEEIARAAFLPTLVAAKKENIDLQLEAAYRERLQNVYKAVTRRLDYHVERENVRRRFQQQHMANWITSAVVAGITPTQERETLRKCIEDLKLVLAQREVDITEDQAPSGPSPALTINQPNIVCPKVAERSDLSAEPTPEEPSNWLVIRKVVCYTARCQMGYNGTQSLIHLLVGEGLG
;
A
#
# COMPACT_ATOMS: atom_id res chain seq x y z
N MET A 1 -31.28 41.89 -36.52
CA MET A 1 -30.71 42.65 -35.39
C MET A 1 -30.19 41.63 -34.37
N SER A 2 -29.06 40.96 -34.61
CA SER A 2 -27.67 41.43 -34.49
C SER A 2 -27.34 41.93 -33.07
N HIS A 3 -26.68 41.05 -32.31
CA HIS A 3 -25.70 41.26 -31.22
C HIS A 3 -25.91 40.31 -30.03
N CYS A 4 -25.51 39.04 -30.19
CA CYS A 4 -24.95 38.25 -29.09
C CYS A 4 -24.21 37.02 -29.66
N SER A 5 -23.02 37.25 -30.21
CA SER A 5 -22.11 36.17 -30.61
C SER A 5 -20.68 36.68 -30.52
N ARG A 6 -20.08 36.51 -29.34
CA ARG A 6 -18.64 36.56 -29.07
C ARG A 6 -18.50 36.01 -27.65
N TYR A 7 -18.13 34.74 -27.53
CA TYR A 7 -17.41 34.07 -26.43
C TYR A 7 -17.64 32.55 -26.56
N PHE A 8 -17.21 31.97 -27.68
CA PHE A 8 -17.14 30.51 -27.83
C PHE A 8 -16.15 30.09 -28.93
N VAL A 9 -14.87 30.44 -28.79
CA VAL A 9 -13.80 29.80 -29.57
C VAL A 9 -12.53 29.72 -28.71
N LEU A 10 -12.40 28.66 -27.93
CA LEU A 10 -11.12 28.22 -27.34
C LEU A 10 -11.22 26.74 -26.93
N SER A 11 -11.46 25.86 -27.90
CA SER A 11 -11.43 24.40 -27.69
C SER A 11 -10.96 23.60 -28.92
N LYS A 12 -9.96 24.12 -29.66
CA LYS A 12 -9.41 23.40 -30.84
C LYS A 12 -7.89 23.19 -30.84
N ASN A 13 -7.19 23.30 -29.71
CA ASN A 13 -5.74 23.05 -29.65
C ASN A 13 -5.31 22.10 -28.50
N LEU A 14 -6.08 21.04 -28.26
CA LEU A 14 -5.64 19.91 -27.45
C LEU A 14 -5.75 18.61 -28.28
N GLY A 15 -4.72 18.32 -29.07
CA GLY A 15 -4.70 17.11 -29.92
C GLY A 15 -3.37 16.77 -30.58
N ARG A 16 -2.26 17.39 -30.18
CA ARG A 16 -0.95 17.19 -30.84
C ARG A 16 0.22 17.23 -29.87
N LEU A 17 0.19 16.43 -28.80
CA LEU A 17 1.38 16.15 -28.00
C LEU A 17 1.37 14.68 -27.51
N CYS A 18 1.30 13.74 -28.45
CA CYS A 18 1.68 12.34 -28.25
C CYS A 18 2.19 11.78 -29.58
N ALA A 19 3.44 12.10 -29.91
CA ALA A 19 4.20 11.39 -30.94
C ALA A 19 5.70 11.60 -30.66
N ILE A 20 6.33 10.62 -30.03
CA ILE A 20 7.78 10.48 -29.98
C ILE A 20 8.13 9.53 -31.13
N PRO A 21 8.92 9.96 -32.14
CA PRO A 21 9.71 9.03 -32.92
C PRO A 21 11.20 9.17 -32.58
N ASN A 22 11.75 8.02 -32.18
CA ASN A 22 13.13 7.53 -32.24
C ASN A 22 14.25 8.43 -32.83
N THR A 23 15.32 8.52 -32.04
CA THR A 23 16.76 8.41 -32.36
C THR A 23 17.34 9.04 -33.65
N THR A 24 18.31 9.94 -33.49
CA THR A 24 19.62 9.95 -34.22
C THR A 24 20.51 11.07 -33.64
N ILE A 25 21.65 10.71 -33.03
CA ILE A 25 23.03 10.78 -33.56
C ILE A 25 23.61 12.21 -33.62
N SER A 26 24.73 12.33 -32.88
CA SER A 26 25.76 13.35 -32.77
C SER A 26 25.76 14.56 -33.73
N ARG A 27 25.94 15.75 -33.14
CA ARG A 27 26.83 16.79 -33.67
C ARG A 27 27.62 17.44 -32.53
N PHE A 28 28.89 17.03 -32.39
CA PHE A 28 29.90 17.88 -31.78
C PHE A 28 30.14 19.05 -32.74
N ALA A 29 29.71 20.25 -32.35
CA ALA A 29 30.06 21.48 -33.05
C ALA A 29 31.01 22.29 -32.17
N THR A 30 32.29 22.17 -32.50
CA THR A 30 33.34 23.09 -32.08
C THR A 30 33.02 24.47 -32.67
N ALA A 31 32.65 25.43 -31.82
CA ALA A 31 32.61 26.83 -32.19
C ALA A 31 33.58 27.60 -31.28
N ALA A 32 34.69 28.02 -31.89
CA ALA A 32 35.61 28.99 -31.34
C ALA A 32 34.87 30.32 -31.19
N SER A 33 34.90 30.87 -29.97
CA SER A 33 34.49 32.24 -29.67
C SER A 33 35.52 32.75 -28.66
N GLU A 34 36.08 33.88 -29.06
CA GLU A 34 37.20 34.62 -28.51
C GLU A 34 36.69 35.56 -27.40
N ASN A 35 37.18 35.33 -26.19
CA ASN A 35 37.18 36.14 -24.95
C ASN A 35 37.34 35.16 -23.76
N PRO A 36 38.00 35.53 -22.64
CA PRO A 36 38.60 34.57 -21.71
C PRO A 36 37.50 33.71 -21.07
N LYS A 37 37.34 32.50 -21.59
CA LYS A 37 36.40 31.51 -21.08
C LYS A 37 36.89 31.08 -19.71
N VAL A 38 36.25 31.61 -18.66
CA VAL A 38 36.10 30.87 -17.41
C VAL A 38 35.48 29.54 -17.82
N VAL A 39 36.26 28.46 -17.74
CA VAL A 39 35.79 27.11 -18.07
C VAL A 39 34.83 26.72 -16.95
N GLU A 40 33.56 27.08 -17.10
CA GLU A 40 32.50 26.68 -16.17
C GLU A 40 32.45 25.16 -16.12
N SER A 41 32.74 24.63 -14.93
CA SER A 41 32.70 23.21 -14.64
C SER A 41 31.27 22.70 -14.89
N PRO A 42 31.08 21.42 -15.29
CA PRO A 42 29.74 20.82 -15.37
C PRO A 42 28.91 20.98 -14.09
N LYS A 43 29.57 21.15 -12.93
CA LYS A 43 28.91 21.48 -11.65
C LYS A 43 28.24 22.85 -11.68
N ASP A 44 28.88 23.86 -12.23
CA ASP A 44 28.41 25.25 -12.21
C ASP A 44 27.13 25.41 -13.04
N LYS A 45 27.06 24.69 -14.17
CA LYS A 45 25.86 24.62 -15.01
C LYS A 45 24.69 23.95 -14.30
N ASN A 46 24.95 22.88 -13.55
CA ASN A 46 23.92 22.21 -12.75
C ASN A 46 23.40 23.12 -11.63
N PHE A 47 24.27 23.89 -10.98
CA PHE A 47 23.87 24.88 -9.97
C PHE A 47 22.99 25.99 -10.57
N ALA A 48 23.38 26.53 -11.73
CA ALA A 48 22.57 27.55 -12.41
C ALA A 48 21.17 27.03 -12.81
N ILE A 49 21.07 25.77 -13.25
CA ILE A 49 19.78 25.11 -13.55
C ILE A 49 18.95 24.98 -12.27
N THR A 50 19.56 24.56 -11.16
CA THR A 50 18.83 24.44 -9.88
C THR A 50 18.37 25.79 -9.35
N GLU A 51 19.18 26.84 -9.47
CA GLU A 51 18.81 28.19 -9.03
C GLU A 51 17.64 28.73 -9.86
N LYS A 52 17.64 28.51 -11.17
CA LYS A 52 16.51 28.85 -12.03
C LYS A 52 15.24 28.11 -11.61
N ALA A 53 15.32 26.81 -11.35
CA ALA A 53 14.18 26.01 -10.92
C ALA A 53 13.62 26.48 -9.56
N ILE A 54 14.48 26.92 -8.63
CA ILE A 54 14.06 27.49 -7.35
C ILE A 54 13.31 28.81 -7.59
N LYS A 55 13.84 29.72 -8.41
CA LYS A 55 13.18 30.99 -8.75
C LYS A 55 11.82 30.78 -9.41
N ASP A 56 11.74 29.86 -10.36
CA ASP A 56 10.48 29.52 -11.04
C ASP A 56 9.44 28.95 -10.04
N ALA A 57 9.88 28.16 -9.06
CA ALA A 57 9.02 27.62 -8.00
C ALA A 57 8.55 28.70 -7.00
N GLU A 58 9.42 29.62 -6.61
CA GLU A 58 9.09 30.77 -5.76
C GLU A 58 8.09 31.72 -6.46
N GLU A 59 8.28 32.00 -7.74
CA GLU A 59 7.35 32.81 -8.54
C GLU A 59 5.97 32.14 -8.60
N LEU A 60 5.93 30.82 -8.83
CA LEU A 60 4.69 30.05 -8.85
C LEU A 60 3.98 30.11 -7.49
N ALA A 61 4.71 29.89 -6.38
CA ALA A 61 4.16 29.96 -5.03
C ALA A 61 3.58 31.34 -4.72
N ASN A 62 4.31 32.41 -5.06
CA ASN A 62 3.85 33.79 -4.88
C ASN A 62 2.56 34.09 -5.67
N LYS A 63 2.46 33.56 -6.90
CA LYS A 63 1.25 33.69 -7.72
C LYS A 63 0.05 32.99 -7.08
N TYR A 64 0.24 31.80 -6.51
CA TYR A 64 -0.82 31.10 -5.77
C TYR A 64 -1.23 31.85 -4.50
N HIS A 65 -0.27 32.32 -3.69
CA HIS A 65 -0.57 33.13 -2.51
C HIS A 65 -1.38 34.38 -2.85
N LYS A 66 -1.00 35.09 -3.91
CA LYS A 66 -1.74 36.25 -4.42
C LYS A 66 -3.15 35.88 -4.86
N TYR A 67 -3.31 34.77 -5.59
CA TYR A 67 -4.64 34.32 -6.02
C TYR A 67 -5.56 34.01 -4.83
N VAL A 68 -5.01 33.34 -3.80
CA VAL A 68 -5.75 33.01 -2.57
C VAL A 68 -6.10 34.27 -1.80
N SER A 69 -5.17 35.21 -1.59
CA SER A 69 -5.46 36.47 -0.91
C SER A 69 -6.51 37.29 -1.67
N ASP A 70 -6.40 37.38 -3.00
CA ASP A 70 -7.38 38.07 -3.83
C ASP A 70 -8.76 37.40 -3.80
N ALA A 71 -8.81 36.07 -3.61
CA ALA A 71 -10.05 35.32 -3.47
C ALA A 71 -10.72 35.60 -2.11
N ILE A 72 -9.95 35.68 -1.03
CA ILE A 72 -10.44 36.03 0.31
C ILE A 72 -11.04 37.45 0.30
N VAL A 73 -10.29 38.42 -0.24
CA VAL A 73 -10.78 39.81 -0.35
C VAL A 73 -12.04 39.92 -1.19
N ARG A 74 -12.15 39.16 -2.29
CA ARG A 74 -13.38 39.08 -3.09
C ARG A 74 -14.54 38.51 -2.30
N TRP A 75 -14.31 37.46 -1.52
CA TRP A 75 -15.32 36.86 -0.66
C TRP A 75 -15.80 37.82 0.43
N ASP A 76 -14.89 38.50 1.10
CA ASP A 76 -15.22 39.50 2.13
C ASP A 76 -16.06 40.63 1.54
N LYS A 77 -15.68 41.14 0.36
CA LYS A 77 -16.44 42.16 -0.36
C LYS A 77 -17.83 41.67 -0.76
N CYS A 78 -17.96 40.44 -1.27
CA CYS A 78 -19.26 39.87 -1.58
C CYS A 78 -20.11 39.72 -0.32
N ASN A 79 -19.53 39.24 0.77
CA ASN A 79 -20.22 39.10 2.05
C ASN A 79 -20.69 40.46 2.58
N GLU A 80 -19.87 41.50 2.45
CA GLU A 80 -20.26 42.87 2.79
C GLU A 80 -21.40 43.39 1.91
N ILE A 81 -21.40 43.10 0.60
CA ILE A 81 -22.47 43.54 -0.31
C ILE A 81 -23.82 42.85 0.02
N TYR A 82 -23.81 41.55 0.29
CA TYR A 82 -25.05 40.77 0.49
C TYR A 82 -25.54 40.72 1.95
N TYR A 83 -24.59 40.74 2.89
CA TYR A 83 -24.79 40.51 4.32
C TYR A 83 -24.09 41.57 5.18
N GLY A 84 -23.83 42.76 4.61
CA GLY A 84 -23.05 43.82 5.23
C GLY A 84 -23.52 44.23 6.62
N LYS A 85 -22.63 44.92 7.34
CA LYS A 85 -22.83 45.35 8.73
C LYS A 85 -24.11 46.15 8.96
N GLU A 86 -24.58 46.86 7.93
CA GLU A 86 -25.79 47.68 7.99
C GLU A 86 -27.08 46.87 7.76
N ARG A 87 -27.00 45.64 7.24
CA ARG A 87 -28.18 44.80 7.02
C ARG A 87 -28.58 44.10 8.31
N ASP A 88 -29.64 44.59 8.93
CA ASP A 88 -30.24 43.95 10.09
C ASP A 88 -31.05 42.70 9.69
N MET A 89 -30.46 41.52 9.92
CA MET A 89 -31.14 40.24 9.67
C MET A 89 -32.14 39.85 10.75
N VAL A 90 -32.10 40.49 11.92
CA VAL A 90 -32.98 40.20 13.07
C VAL A 90 -34.32 40.91 12.86
N ASN A 91 -34.30 42.22 12.57
CA ASN A 91 -35.52 42.98 12.30
C ASN A 91 -36.04 42.78 10.87
N TYR A 92 -35.16 42.52 9.90
CA TYR A 92 -35.53 42.30 8.49
C TYR A 92 -34.99 40.97 7.97
N PRO A 93 -35.56 39.83 8.43
CA PRO A 93 -35.20 38.54 7.89
C PRO A 93 -35.56 38.46 6.40
N THR A 94 -34.81 37.65 5.65
CA THR A 94 -35.15 37.37 4.25
C THR A 94 -36.59 36.86 4.16
N ILE A 95 -37.40 37.48 3.28
CA ILE A 95 -38.79 37.12 3.08
C ILE A 95 -38.87 35.63 2.75
N LYS A 96 -39.49 34.86 3.64
CA LYS A 96 -39.81 33.45 3.41
C LYS A 96 -41.22 33.39 2.83
N ILE A 97 -41.33 32.89 1.62
CA ILE A 97 -42.63 32.57 1.03
C ILE A 97 -43.16 31.34 1.78
N ALA A 98 -44.38 31.40 2.27
CA ALA A 98 -45.00 30.25 2.92
C ALA A 98 -45.11 29.08 1.92
N GLU A 99 -44.67 27.89 2.33
CA GLU A 99 -44.67 26.70 1.46
C GLU A 99 -46.10 26.22 1.13
N GLN A 100 -47.06 26.50 2.02
CA GLN A 100 -48.44 26.07 1.89
C GLN A 100 -49.41 27.24 2.04
N HIS A 101 -50.54 27.14 1.35
CA HIS A 101 -51.63 28.08 1.50
C HIS A 101 -52.27 27.94 2.90
N PRO A 102 -52.88 29.02 3.45
CA PRO A 102 -53.62 28.92 4.70
C PRO A 102 -54.78 27.94 4.58
N LYS A 103 -55.18 27.33 5.69
CA LYS A 103 -56.25 26.33 5.72
C LYS A 103 -57.57 26.92 5.21
N VAL A 104 -58.25 26.18 4.34
CA VAL A 104 -59.56 26.54 3.77
C VAL A 104 -60.59 25.49 4.18
N ARG A 105 -61.76 25.91 4.66
CA ARG A 105 -62.90 25.04 4.95
C ARG A 105 -63.94 25.17 3.84
N LEU A 106 -64.70 24.10 3.59
CA LEU A 106 -65.72 24.03 2.52
C LEU A 106 -65.20 24.28 1.09
N GLY A 107 -63.89 24.26 0.87
CA GLY A 107 -63.25 24.43 -0.44
C GLY A 107 -63.07 25.88 -0.90
N PHE A 108 -63.87 26.83 -0.41
CA PHE A 108 -63.79 28.25 -0.83
C PHE A 108 -63.67 29.27 0.30
N VAL A 109 -63.96 28.90 1.56
CA VAL A 109 -63.94 29.86 2.70
C VAL A 109 -62.67 29.68 3.54
N PRO A 110 -61.83 30.72 3.70
CA PRO A 110 -60.60 30.62 4.50
C PRO A 110 -60.92 30.43 5.99
N ASP A 111 -60.05 29.71 6.71
CA ASP A 111 -60.20 29.46 8.15
C ASP A 111 -60.25 30.76 8.96
N ALA A 112 -59.60 31.83 8.48
CA ALA A 112 -59.64 33.16 9.09
C ALA A 112 -61.08 33.69 9.27
N TRP A 113 -61.98 33.42 8.32
CA TRP A 113 -63.39 33.84 8.42
C TRP A 113 -64.12 33.08 9.54
N PHE A 114 -63.82 31.79 9.71
CA PHE A 114 -64.34 30.99 10.81
C PHE A 114 -63.79 31.45 12.16
N GLN A 115 -62.51 31.80 12.23
CA GLN A 115 -61.87 32.28 13.46
C GLN A 115 -62.45 33.60 13.96
N LEU A 116 -62.81 34.53 13.06
CA LEU A 116 -63.46 35.79 13.43
C LEU A 116 -64.79 35.54 14.17
N LEU A 117 -65.63 34.67 13.63
CA LEU A 117 -66.95 34.34 14.17
C LEU A 117 -66.89 33.37 15.36
N TYR A 118 -65.82 32.58 15.46
CA TYR A 118 -65.62 31.61 16.54
C TYR A 118 -65.66 32.25 17.93
N SER A 119 -65.03 33.42 18.08
CA SER A 119 -64.97 34.15 19.36
C SER A 119 -66.35 34.53 19.94
N ARG A 120 -67.37 34.64 19.08
CA ARG A 120 -68.72 35.11 19.46
C ARG A 120 -69.79 34.02 19.39
N THR A 121 -69.67 33.12 18.43
CA THR A 121 -70.76 32.20 18.04
C THR A 121 -70.34 30.72 18.04
N GLY A 122 -69.12 30.43 18.51
CA GLY A 122 -68.57 29.08 18.58
C GLY A 122 -68.31 28.45 17.21
N VAL A 123 -68.13 27.11 17.18
CA VAL A 123 -67.85 26.37 15.93
C VAL A 123 -69.03 26.41 14.98
N THR A 124 -70.27 26.40 15.49
CA THR A 124 -71.50 26.29 14.69
C THR A 124 -71.94 27.60 14.06
N GLY A 125 -71.62 28.73 14.67
CA GLY A 125 -72.03 30.05 14.21
C GLY A 125 -71.70 30.37 12.76
N PRO A 126 -70.45 30.19 12.29
CA PRO A 126 -70.11 30.40 10.88
C PRO A 126 -70.95 29.54 9.92
N TYR A 127 -71.24 28.29 10.28
CA TYR A 127 -72.05 27.40 9.45
C TYR A 127 -73.52 27.81 9.44
N LEU A 128 -74.08 28.17 10.59
CA LEU A 128 -75.44 28.70 10.71
C LEU A 128 -75.61 30.04 10.00
N PHE A 129 -74.57 30.87 9.97
CA PHE A 129 -74.56 32.11 9.22
C PHE A 129 -74.62 31.83 7.71
N LEU A 130 -73.83 30.88 7.19
CA LEU A 130 -73.88 30.51 5.77
C LEU A 130 -75.23 29.91 5.38
N THR A 131 -75.74 28.96 6.16
CA THR A 131 -77.05 28.34 5.88
C THR A 131 -78.20 29.34 6.06
N GLY A 132 -78.15 30.19 7.07
CA GLY A 132 -79.13 31.25 7.32
C GLY A 132 -79.12 32.34 6.24
N THR A 133 -77.94 32.76 5.78
CA THR A 133 -77.82 33.71 4.65
C THR A 133 -78.38 33.08 3.38
N THR A 134 -78.09 31.80 3.13
CA THR A 134 -78.63 31.06 1.98
C THR A 134 -80.16 30.98 2.04
N ALA A 135 -80.72 30.62 3.20
CA ALA A 135 -82.18 30.56 3.40
C ALA A 135 -82.84 31.95 3.27
N PHE A 136 -82.18 33.00 3.74
CA PHE A 136 -82.65 34.38 3.57
C PHE A 136 -82.67 34.82 2.10
N LEU A 137 -81.61 34.52 1.33
CA LEU A 137 -81.52 34.85 -0.09
C LEU A 137 -82.60 34.13 -0.93
N LEU A 138 -82.93 32.89 -0.56
CA LEU A 138 -84.03 32.14 -1.17
C LEU A 138 -85.40 32.70 -0.74
N SER A 139 -85.61 33.00 0.54
CA SER A 139 -86.88 33.52 1.06
C SER A 139 -87.23 34.91 0.54
N LYS A 140 -86.22 35.73 0.19
CA LYS A 140 -86.40 37.07 -0.37
C LYS A 140 -86.31 37.10 -1.90
N GLU A 141 -86.23 35.94 -2.55
CA GLU A 141 -86.11 35.81 -4.02
C GLU A 141 -84.94 36.60 -4.62
N TYR A 142 -83.93 36.97 -3.82
CA TYR A 142 -82.67 37.48 -4.36
C TYR A 142 -81.96 36.39 -5.16
N TRP A 143 -82.15 35.13 -4.76
CA TRP A 143 -81.85 33.95 -5.58
C TRP A 143 -83.15 33.39 -6.15
N VAL A 144 -83.51 33.84 -7.35
CA VAL A 144 -84.65 33.30 -8.11
C VAL A 144 -84.30 31.90 -8.60
N VAL A 145 -85.11 30.91 -8.21
CA VAL A 145 -84.94 29.52 -8.63
C VAL A 145 -85.57 29.34 -10.02
N ASP A 146 -84.80 29.70 -11.04
CA ASP A 146 -85.12 29.42 -12.45
C ASP A 146 -84.52 28.07 -12.90
N ALA A 147 -84.91 27.58 -14.08
CA ALA A 147 -84.41 26.33 -14.65
C ALA A 147 -82.86 26.28 -14.70
N HIS A 148 -82.21 27.42 -14.99
CA HIS A 148 -80.76 27.55 -14.99
C HIS A 148 -80.11 27.42 -13.60
N PHE A 149 -80.83 27.75 -12.52
CA PHE A 149 -80.30 27.61 -11.16
C PHE A 149 -80.17 26.13 -10.75
N VAL A 150 -81.07 25.29 -11.25
CA VAL A 150 -81.05 23.84 -11.00
C VAL A 150 -79.82 23.17 -11.62
N GLU A 151 -79.26 23.73 -12.72
CA GLU A 151 -78.04 23.23 -13.37
C GLU A 151 -76.77 23.41 -12.52
N ILE A 152 -76.76 24.36 -11.57
CA ILE A 152 -75.62 24.60 -10.67
C ILE A 152 -75.40 23.42 -9.71
N ILE A 153 -76.49 22.76 -9.28
CA ILE A 153 -76.43 21.64 -8.33
C ILE A 153 -75.60 20.46 -8.88
N PRO A 154 -75.91 19.88 -10.07
CA PRO A 154 -75.09 18.82 -10.64
C PRO A 154 -73.67 19.30 -10.99
N PHE A 155 -73.48 20.56 -11.40
CA PHE A 155 -72.15 21.12 -11.64
C PHE A 155 -71.27 21.09 -10.39
N VAL A 156 -71.79 21.54 -9.24
CA VAL A 156 -71.06 21.51 -7.95
C VAL A 156 -70.76 20.08 -7.51
N ILE A 157 -71.69 19.14 -7.70
CA ILE A 157 -71.49 17.71 -7.37
C ILE A 157 -70.37 17.12 -8.22
N ILE A 158 -70.42 17.30 -9.55
CA ILE A 158 -69.41 16.78 -10.48
C ILE A 158 -68.04 17.40 -10.20
N MET A 159 -67.99 18.72 -9.98
CA MET A 159 -66.75 19.42 -9.69
C MET A 159 -66.13 18.97 -8.36
N THR A 160 -66.95 18.80 -7.30
CA THR A 160 -66.48 18.29 -6.01
C THR A 160 -65.96 16.87 -6.11
N TRP A 161 -66.63 16.02 -6.90
CA TRP A 161 -66.18 14.66 -7.18
C TRP A 161 -64.86 14.63 -7.96
N ALA A 162 -64.71 15.49 -8.97
CA ALA A 162 -63.49 15.63 -9.75
C ALA A 162 -62.31 16.12 -8.90
N ILE A 163 -62.51 17.12 -8.04
CA ILE A 163 -61.46 17.63 -7.14
C ILE A 163 -61.01 16.54 -6.16
N LYS A 164 -61.93 15.76 -5.60
CA LYS A 164 -61.58 14.68 -4.65
C LYS A 164 -60.85 13.51 -5.31
N THR A 165 -61.18 13.18 -6.55
CA THR A 165 -60.59 12.03 -7.27
C THR A 165 -59.28 12.36 -7.99
N PHE A 166 -59.19 13.53 -8.62
CA PHE A 166 -58.01 13.95 -9.38
C PHE A 166 -57.07 14.86 -8.59
N GLY A 167 -57.53 15.47 -7.49
CA GLY A 167 -56.74 16.44 -6.71
C GLY A 167 -55.41 15.88 -6.21
N SER A 168 -55.39 14.67 -5.64
CA SER A 168 -54.16 14.03 -5.16
C SER A 168 -53.19 13.77 -6.32
N ARG A 169 -53.69 13.23 -7.44
CA ARG A 169 -52.87 12.94 -8.62
C ARG A 169 -52.25 14.21 -9.23
N CYS A 170 -53.04 15.27 -9.35
CA CYS A 170 -52.55 16.56 -9.85
C CYS A 170 -51.54 17.19 -8.89
N SER A 171 -51.80 17.16 -7.58
CA SER A 171 -50.89 17.65 -6.54
C SER A 171 -49.55 16.92 -6.58
N ASP A 172 -49.56 15.58 -6.64
CA ASP A 172 -48.34 14.77 -6.68
C ASP A 172 -47.55 15.00 -7.98
N TYR A 173 -48.24 15.15 -9.11
CA TYR A 173 -47.60 15.43 -10.39
C TYR A 173 -46.91 16.80 -10.40
N ILE A 174 -47.61 17.86 -9.95
CA ILE A 174 -47.06 19.22 -9.83
C ILE A 174 -45.93 19.25 -8.81
N GLY A 175 -46.08 18.54 -7.69
CA GLY A 175 -45.08 18.40 -6.64
C GLY A 175 -43.79 17.76 -7.16
N LYS A 176 -43.89 16.66 -7.91
CA LYS A 176 -42.73 16.00 -8.55
C LYS A 176 -42.03 16.91 -9.55
N PHE A 177 -42.78 17.61 -10.41
CA PHE A 177 -42.20 18.50 -11.40
C PHE A 177 -41.48 19.70 -10.74
N THR A 178 -42.10 20.27 -9.71
CA THR A 178 -41.50 21.35 -8.92
C THR A 178 -40.25 20.88 -8.18
N GLN A 179 -40.31 19.72 -7.53
CA GLN A 179 -39.17 19.13 -6.83
C GLN A 179 -38.02 18.81 -7.80
N GLN A 180 -38.31 18.22 -8.96
CA GLN A 180 -37.30 17.96 -9.99
C GLN A 180 -36.63 19.24 -10.49
N ARG A 181 -37.40 20.33 -10.66
CA ARG A 181 -36.85 21.64 -11.00
C ARG A 181 -35.94 22.16 -9.89
N ILE A 182 -36.41 22.15 -8.64
CA ILE A 182 -35.61 22.57 -7.48
C ILE A 182 -34.32 21.75 -7.39
N ASP A 183 -34.42 20.44 -7.60
CA ASP A 183 -33.27 19.56 -7.50
C ASP A 183 -32.25 19.78 -8.61
N ASN A 184 -32.71 19.99 -9.85
CA ASN A 184 -31.82 20.24 -10.98
C ASN A 184 -31.15 21.62 -10.91
N PHE A 185 -31.85 22.65 -10.45
CA PHE A 185 -31.32 24.02 -10.42
C PHE A 185 -30.54 24.35 -9.16
N TYR A 186 -30.91 23.79 -8.01
CA TYR A 186 -30.32 24.17 -6.73
C TYR A 186 -29.60 23.01 -6.05
N THR A 187 -30.26 21.89 -5.79
CA THR A 187 -29.69 20.87 -4.89
C THR A 187 -28.54 20.09 -5.54
N LYS A 188 -28.70 19.63 -6.79
CA LYS A 188 -27.66 18.89 -7.53
C LYS A 188 -26.41 19.71 -7.80
N PRO A 189 -26.47 20.92 -8.39
CA PRO A 189 -25.26 21.71 -8.62
C PRO A 189 -24.55 22.04 -7.31
N MET A 190 -25.30 22.42 -6.26
CA MET A 190 -24.72 22.68 -4.94
C MET A 190 -24.00 21.44 -4.37
N ARG A 191 -24.64 20.27 -4.41
CA ARG A 191 -24.02 19.01 -3.96
C ARG A 191 -22.80 18.64 -4.79
N ASN A 192 -22.85 18.82 -6.11
CA ASN A 192 -21.72 18.56 -7.00
C ASN A 192 -20.56 19.51 -6.71
N THR A 193 -20.82 20.79 -6.45
CA THR A 193 -19.77 21.75 -6.06
C THR A 193 -19.16 21.39 -4.72
N ILE A 194 -19.97 21.03 -3.72
CA ILE A 194 -19.49 20.57 -2.40
C ILE A 194 -18.61 19.33 -2.58
N ALA A 195 -19.09 18.32 -3.30
CA ALA A 195 -18.33 17.10 -3.54
C ALA A 195 -17.03 17.34 -4.33
N ASN A 196 -17.02 18.31 -5.25
CA ASN A 196 -15.80 18.69 -5.96
C ASN A 196 -14.79 19.43 -5.06
N LEU A 197 -15.28 20.31 -4.20
CA LEU A 197 -14.47 20.99 -3.19
C LEU A 197 -13.88 19.98 -2.19
N ASP A 198 -14.68 19.04 -1.69
CA ASP A 198 -14.22 17.96 -0.81
C ASP A 198 -13.13 17.11 -1.47
N LYS A 199 -13.26 16.80 -2.77
CA LYS A 199 -12.22 16.10 -3.53
C LYS A 199 -10.95 16.93 -3.64
N THR A 200 -11.09 18.24 -3.89
CA THR A 200 -9.95 19.16 -4.02
C THR A 200 -9.22 19.34 -2.69
N ILE A 201 -9.95 19.41 -1.57
CA ILE A 201 -9.39 19.43 -0.22
C ILE A 201 -8.59 18.15 0.04
N LYS A 202 -9.19 16.97 -0.25
CA LYS A 202 -8.48 15.69 -0.08
C LYS A 202 -7.21 15.60 -0.93
N SER A 203 -7.25 16.06 -2.18
CA SER A 203 -6.03 16.08 -3.01
C SER A 203 -4.98 17.06 -2.47
N ALA A 204 -5.40 18.21 -1.94
CA ALA A 204 -4.48 19.16 -1.32
C ALA A 204 -3.87 18.57 -0.03
N ASP A 205 -4.64 17.87 0.80
CA ASP A 205 -4.15 17.19 2.00
C ASP A 205 -3.14 16.09 1.64
N GLU A 206 -3.38 15.33 0.58
CA GLU A 206 -2.41 14.36 0.05
C GLU A 206 -1.12 15.03 -0.42
N GLU A 207 -1.20 16.19 -1.08
CA GLU A 207 -0.03 16.97 -1.51
C GLU A 207 0.75 17.53 -0.33
N ILE A 208 0.07 18.02 0.71
CA ILE A 208 0.68 18.47 1.97
C ILE A 208 1.40 17.29 2.63
N ALA A 209 0.79 16.10 2.69
CA ALA A 209 1.43 14.91 3.23
C ALA A 209 2.67 14.50 2.43
N ARG A 210 2.63 14.57 1.09
CA ARG A 210 3.79 14.32 0.21
C ARG A 210 4.90 15.33 0.45
N ALA A 211 4.56 16.62 0.60
CA ALA A 211 5.53 17.67 0.89
C ALA A 211 6.20 17.48 2.26
N ALA A 212 5.42 17.10 3.28
CA ALA A 212 5.92 16.79 4.62
C ALA A 212 6.91 15.60 4.64
N PHE A 213 6.84 14.68 3.66
CA PHE A 213 7.76 13.55 3.51
C PHE A 213 9.06 13.91 2.76
N LEU A 214 9.14 15.05 2.07
CA LEU A 214 10.38 15.46 1.39
C LEU A 214 11.61 15.58 2.32
N PRO A 215 11.54 16.17 3.53
CA PRO A 215 12.70 16.24 4.43
C PRO A 215 13.20 14.86 4.86
N THR A 216 12.31 13.90 5.11
CA THR A 216 12.69 12.54 5.48
C THR A 216 13.33 11.80 4.30
N LEU A 217 12.82 11.99 3.08
CA LEU A 217 13.45 11.46 1.87
C LEU A 217 14.86 12.02 1.65
N VAL A 218 15.06 13.33 1.90
CA VAL A 218 16.39 13.96 1.81
C VAL A 218 17.32 13.41 2.88
N ALA A 219 16.84 13.24 4.12
CA ALA A 219 17.62 12.64 5.20
C ALA A 219 18.06 11.20 4.84
N ALA A 220 17.14 10.36 4.38
CA ALA A 220 17.44 9.00 3.94
C ALA A 220 18.46 8.97 2.78
N LYS A 221 18.40 9.92 1.84
CA LYS A 221 19.41 10.02 0.77
C LYS A 221 20.79 10.40 1.30
N LYS A 222 20.87 11.30 2.30
CA LYS A 222 22.14 11.65 2.95
C LYS A 222 22.74 10.43 3.66
N GLU A 223 21.94 9.74 4.47
CA GLU A 223 22.37 8.51 5.17
C GLU A 223 22.85 7.43 4.20
N ASN A 224 22.16 7.25 3.06
CA ASN A 224 22.61 6.29 2.04
C ASN A 224 23.98 6.65 1.45
N ILE A 225 24.26 7.93 1.22
CA ILE A 225 25.58 8.38 0.74
C ILE A 225 26.63 8.14 1.81
N ASP A 226 26.33 8.44 3.08
CA ASP A 226 27.26 8.21 4.19
C ASP A 226 27.59 6.72 4.35
N LEU A 227 26.58 5.84 4.25
CA LEU A 227 26.78 4.39 4.26
C LEU A 227 27.64 3.91 3.09
N GLN A 228 27.47 4.48 1.89
CA GLN A 228 28.32 4.16 0.74
C GLN A 228 29.78 4.59 0.96
N LEU A 229 29.99 5.76 1.56
CA LEU A 229 31.34 6.25 1.90
C LEU A 229 32.00 5.35 2.94
N GLU A 230 31.28 4.95 3.99
CA GLU A 230 31.79 4.00 4.98
C GLU A 230 32.08 2.62 4.38
N ALA A 231 31.20 2.12 3.50
CA ALA A 231 31.39 0.83 2.84
C ALA A 231 32.67 0.84 1.99
N ALA A 232 32.87 1.90 1.19
CA ALA A 232 34.09 2.06 0.40
C ALA A 232 35.34 2.18 1.27
N TYR A 233 35.25 2.84 2.42
CA TYR A 233 36.35 2.91 3.39
C TYR A 233 36.69 1.53 3.99
N ARG A 234 35.68 0.79 4.45
CA ARG A 234 35.85 -0.57 4.98
C ARG A 234 36.41 -1.53 3.92
N GLU A 235 35.95 -1.42 2.67
CA GLU A 235 36.47 -2.21 1.55
C GLU A 235 37.96 -1.95 1.32
N ARG A 236 38.39 -0.68 1.31
CA ARG A 236 39.81 -0.32 1.17
C ARG A 236 40.66 -0.92 2.28
N LEU A 237 40.21 -0.86 3.54
CA LEU A 237 40.91 -1.49 4.67
C LEU A 237 40.97 -3.01 4.52
N GLN A 238 39.88 -3.66 4.14
CA GLN A 238 39.84 -5.11 3.92
C GLN A 238 40.77 -5.54 2.78
N ASN A 239 40.87 -4.74 1.72
CA ASN A 239 41.79 -5.01 0.61
C ASN A 239 43.26 -4.95 1.07
N VAL A 240 43.62 -3.98 1.90
CA VAL A 240 44.97 -3.90 2.51
C VAL A 240 45.22 -5.10 3.43
N TYR A 241 44.28 -5.42 4.32
CA TYR A 241 44.38 -6.57 5.22
C TYR A 241 44.61 -7.87 4.44
N LYS A 242 43.76 -8.16 3.44
CA LYS A 242 43.90 -9.33 2.56
C LYS A 242 45.22 -9.35 1.81
N ALA A 243 45.75 -8.20 1.39
CA ALA A 243 47.04 -8.14 0.70
C ALA A 243 48.20 -8.49 1.64
N VAL A 244 48.17 -8.03 2.88
CA VAL A 244 49.20 -8.35 3.90
C VAL A 244 49.11 -9.82 4.31
N THR A 245 47.91 -10.34 4.59
CA THR A 245 47.70 -11.75 4.93
C THR A 245 48.20 -12.66 3.82
N ARG A 246 47.89 -12.37 2.54
CA ARG A 246 48.40 -13.15 1.41
C ARG A 246 49.93 -13.22 1.34
N ARG A 247 50.64 -12.14 1.71
CA ARG A 247 52.10 -12.14 1.75
C ARG A 247 52.61 -13.01 2.90
N LEU A 248 51.97 -12.95 4.07
CA LEU A 248 52.34 -13.76 5.21
C LEU A 248 52.08 -15.25 4.96
N ASP A 249 50.91 -15.59 4.44
CA ASP A 249 50.53 -16.96 4.07
C ASP A 249 51.48 -17.53 3.03
N TYR A 250 51.89 -16.72 2.03
CA TYR A 250 52.90 -17.12 1.06
C TYR A 250 54.22 -17.51 1.73
N HIS A 251 54.70 -16.73 2.71
CA HIS A 251 55.92 -17.07 3.42
C HIS A 251 55.78 -18.34 4.25
N VAL A 252 54.65 -18.51 4.95
CA VAL A 252 54.37 -19.72 5.74
C VAL A 252 54.31 -20.96 4.84
N GLU A 253 53.60 -20.88 3.72
CA GLU A 253 53.51 -21.99 2.77
C GLU A 253 54.84 -22.31 2.10
N ARG A 254 55.64 -21.29 1.76
CA ARG A 254 56.98 -21.51 1.23
C ARG A 254 57.86 -22.30 2.21
N GLU A 255 57.81 -21.96 3.50
CA GLU A 255 58.56 -22.69 4.52
C GLU A 255 58.00 -24.12 4.74
N ASN A 256 56.67 -24.28 4.73
CA ASN A 256 56.04 -25.60 4.82
C ASN A 256 56.41 -26.51 3.64
N VAL A 257 56.37 -26.00 2.41
CA VAL A 257 56.79 -26.72 1.20
C VAL A 257 58.27 -27.08 1.27
N ARG A 258 59.13 -26.18 1.73
CA ARG A 258 60.57 -26.47 1.91
C ARG A 258 60.79 -27.62 2.89
N ARG A 259 60.12 -27.61 4.04
CA ARG A 259 60.20 -28.70 5.05
C ARG A 259 59.70 -30.02 4.47
N ARG A 260 58.57 -30.01 3.76
CA ARG A 260 58.03 -31.21 3.09
C ARG A 260 59.00 -31.76 2.04
N PHE A 261 59.61 -30.89 1.23
CA PHE A 261 60.59 -31.30 0.24
C PHE A 261 61.84 -31.92 0.88
N GLN A 262 62.35 -31.31 1.96
CA GLN A 262 63.48 -31.87 2.72
C GLN A 262 63.16 -33.25 3.30
N GLN A 263 61.97 -33.43 3.90
CA GLN A 263 61.52 -34.72 4.41
C GLN A 263 61.39 -35.77 3.30
N GLN A 264 60.78 -35.41 2.16
CA GLN A 264 60.64 -36.32 1.02
C GLN A 264 61.99 -36.70 0.42
N HIS A 265 62.89 -35.72 0.26
CA HIS A 265 64.23 -35.96 -0.24
C HIS A 265 65.03 -36.88 0.70
N MET A 266 64.94 -36.64 2.01
CA MET A 266 65.56 -37.50 3.02
C MET A 266 65.01 -38.92 2.97
N ALA A 267 63.68 -39.09 2.91
CA ALA A 267 63.06 -40.41 2.79
C ALA A 267 63.49 -41.14 1.51
N ASN A 268 63.46 -40.46 0.36
CA ASN A 268 63.90 -41.02 -0.92
C ASN A 268 65.41 -41.35 -0.94
N TRP A 269 66.24 -40.52 -0.31
CA TRP A 269 67.67 -40.79 -0.20
C TRP A 269 67.91 -42.02 0.69
N ILE A 270 67.27 -42.10 1.86
CA ILE A 270 67.36 -43.27 2.76
C ILE A 270 66.91 -44.53 2.03
N THR A 271 65.77 -44.52 1.34
CA THR A 271 65.30 -45.71 0.62
C THR A 271 66.27 -46.12 -0.49
N SER A 272 66.78 -45.16 -1.29
CA SER A 272 67.77 -45.45 -2.33
C SER A 272 69.10 -45.98 -1.77
N ALA A 273 69.58 -45.42 -0.66
CA ALA A 273 70.80 -45.85 0.01
C ALA A 273 70.65 -47.22 0.65
N VAL A 274 69.49 -47.52 1.26
CA VAL A 274 69.16 -48.86 1.79
C VAL A 274 69.09 -49.88 0.66
N VAL A 275 68.38 -49.58 -0.44
CA VAL A 275 68.31 -50.48 -1.61
C VAL A 275 69.68 -50.73 -2.22
N ALA A 276 70.54 -49.71 -2.33
CA ALA A 276 71.90 -49.85 -2.83
C ALA A 276 72.85 -50.58 -1.85
N GLY A 277 72.59 -50.47 -0.54
CA GLY A 277 73.38 -51.12 0.51
C GLY A 277 73.05 -52.60 0.75
N ILE A 278 71.90 -53.07 0.25
CA ILE A 278 71.53 -54.50 0.29
C ILE A 278 72.39 -55.24 -0.74
N THR A 279 73.33 -56.06 -0.27
CA THR A 279 74.08 -56.97 -1.15
C THR A 279 73.23 -58.22 -1.46
N PRO A 280 73.40 -58.86 -2.64
CA PRO A 280 72.65 -60.08 -2.97
C PRO A 280 72.98 -61.26 -2.02
N THR A 281 74.06 -61.17 -1.26
CA THR A 281 74.39 -62.12 -0.18
C THR A 281 73.55 -61.87 1.06
N GLN A 282 73.30 -60.61 1.41
CA GLN A 282 72.48 -60.22 2.56
C GLN A 282 70.99 -60.56 2.34
N GLU A 283 70.47 -60.42 1.12
CA GLU A 283 69.10 -60.85 0.78
C GLU A 283 68.89 -62.35 1.04
N ARG A 284 69.87 -63.18 0.66
CA ARG A 284 69.81 -64.63 0.86
C ARG A 284 69.86 -65.00 2.35
N GLU A 285 70.64 -64.28 3.15
CA GLU A 285 70.70 -64.47 4.60
C GLU A 285 69.41 -64.02 5.29
N THR A 286 68.81 -62.91 4.86
CA THR A 286 67.50 -62.49 5.37
C THR A 286 66.39 -63.47 4.98
N LEU A 287 66.40 -64.01 3.77
CA LEU A 287 65.44 -65.05 3.36
C LEU A 287 65.61 -66.34 4.18
N ARG A 288 66.85 -66.73 4.52
CA ARG A 288 67.09 -67.84 5.44
C ARG A 288 66.54 -67.57 6.83
N LYS A 289 66.77 -66.37 7.38
CA LYS A 289 66.18 -65.96 8.66
C LYS A 289 64.66 -65.98 8.63
N CYS A 290 64.02 -65.51 7.55
CA CYS A 290 62.56 -65.61 7.40
C CYS A 290 62.07 -67.07 7.35
N ILE A 291 62.82 -67.99 6.73
CA ILE A 291 62.51 -69.43 6.73
C ILE A 291 62.66 -70.00 8.15
N GLU A 292 63.68 -69.59 8.89
CA GLU A 292 63.87 -69.98 10.29
C GLU A 292 62.76 -69.44 11.19
N ASP A 293 62.41 -68.16 11.07
CA ASP A 293 61.31 -67.54 11.83
C ASP A 293 59.96 -68.19 11.49
N LEU A 294 59.70 -68.52 10.21
CA LEU A 294 58.51 -69.28 9.83
C LEU A 294 58.52 -70.70 10.39
N LYS A 295 59.68 -71.36 10.45
CA LYS A 295 59.80 -72.68 11.12
C LYS A 295 59.55 -72.57 12.62
N LEU A 296 60.01 -71.50 13.27
CA LEU A 296 59.73 -71.26 14.68
C LEU A 296 58.24 -71.00 14.93
N VAL A 297 57.59 -70.17 14.10
CA VAL A 297 56.14 -69.91 14.18
C VAL A 297 55.32 -71.17 13.86
N LEU A 298 55.75 -71.99 12.90
CA LEU A 298 55.10 -73.28 12.58
C LEU A 298 55.29 -74.30 13.69
N ALA A 299 56.48 -74.36 14.32
CA ALA A 299 56.72 -75.19 15.49
C ALA A 299 55.89 -74.72 16.69
N GLN A 300 55.71 -73.40 16.87
CA GLN A 300 54.78 -72.83 17.83
C GLN A 300 53.33 -73.25 17.55
N ARG A 301 52.93 -73.27 16.27
CA ARG A 301 51.60 -73.71 15.85
C ARG A 301 51.39 -75.22 15.93
N GLU A 302 52.44 -76.04 15.80
CA GLU A 302 52.38 -77.49 16.03
C GLU A 302 52.20 -77.83 17.51
N VAL A 303 52.71 -76.99 18.42
CA VAL A 303 52.41 -77.10 19.86
C VAL A 303 50.93 -76.78 20.15
N ASP A 304 50.34 -75.81 19.43
CA ASP A 304 48.91 -75.47 19.57
C ASP A 304 47.95 -76.55 19.02
N ILE A 305 48.41 -77.51 18.19
CA ILE A 305 47.55 -78.58 17.62
C ILE A 305 47.46 -79.81 18.55
N THR A 306 48.37 -79.95 19.52
CA THR A 306 48.33 -81.02 20.54
C THR A 306 47.48 -80.69 21.77
N GLU A 307 46.87 -79.50 21.83
CA GLU A 307 46.07 -79.04 22.98
C GLU A 307 44.63 -78.63 22.65
N ASP A 308 44.01 -79.09 21.55
CA ASP A 308 42.55 -78.95 21.40
C ASP A 308 41.88 -80.01 20.50
N GLN A 309 41.41 -81.08 21.15
CA GLN A 309 40.32 -81.90 20.65
C GLN A 309 39.04 -81.52 21.43
N ALA A 310 38.19 -80.73 20.77
CA ALA A 310 36.84 -80.25 21.12
C ALA A 310 35.84 -81.41 21.50
N PRO A 311 34.54 -81.20 21.89
CA PRO A 311 33.69 -79.99 21.74
C PRO A 311 32.71 -79.68 22.92
N SER A 312 32.22 -78.45 23.09
CA SER A 312 30.93 -78.00 22.52
C SER A 312 30.66 -76.53 22.87
N GLY A 313 30.30 -75.74 21.85
CA GLY A 313 29.85 -74.35 21.97
C GLY A 313 28.40 -74.21 22.47
N PRO A 314 27.79 -73.00 22.47
CA PRO A 314 27.93 -71.98 21.41
C PRO A 314 28.36 -70.59 21.89
N SER A 315 28.89 -69.82 20.94
CA SER A 315 29.23 -68.38 20.99
C SER A 315 27.99 -67.48 21.18
N PRO A 316 28.13 -66.15 21.18
CA PRO A 316 28.87 -65.27 22.09
C PRO A 316 27.88 -64.34 22.86
N ALA A 317 28.21 -63.94 24.09
CA ALA A 317 27.45 -62.91 24.79
C ALA A 317 28.41 -61.84 25.34
N LEU A 318 28.49 -60.71 24.65
CA LEU A 318 28.73 -59.43 25.30
C LEU A 318 27.98 -58.33 24.54
N THR A 319 26.70 -58.25 24.91
CA THR A 319 25.77 -57.18 24.64
C THR A 319 26.20 -55.96 25.44
N ILE A 320 26.63 -54.88 24.78
CA ILE A 320 26.55 -53.53 25.35
C ILE A 320 25.19 -52.97 24.95
N ASN A 321 24.29 -52.97 25.92
CA ASN A 321 23.00 -52.28 25.84
C ASN A 321 23.21 -50.77 26.02
N GLN A 322 22.86 -49.97 25.01
CA GLN A 322 22.21 -48.69 25.26
C GLN A 322 20.92 -48.57 24.42
N PRO A 323 19.77 -48.32 25.07
CA PRO A 323 18.45 -48.30 24.48
C PRO A 323 18.02 -46.91 23.99
N ASN A 324 17.01 -46.88 23.11
CA ASN A 324 16.20 -45.73 22.71
C ASN A 324 16.86 -44.63 21.86
N ILE A 325 16.97 -44.89 20.56
CA ILE A 325 16.75 -43.82 19.58
C ILE A 325 15.27 -43.85 19.22
N VAL A 326 14.51 -42.92 19.79
CA VAL A 326 13.15 -42.59 19.35
C VAL A 326 13.31 -41.74 18.09
N CYS A 327 12.89 -42.26 16.93
CA CYS A 327 12.70 -41.43 15.75
C CYS A 327 11.70 -40.30 16.10
N PRO A 328 11.96 -39.02 15.78
CA PRO A 328 10.96 -38.00 16.01
C PRO A 328 9.74 -38.29 15.13
N LYS A 329 8.59 -38.47 15.77
CA LYS A 329 7.28 -38.63 15.14
C LYS A 329 7.04 -37.40 14.25
N VAL A 330 6.86 -37.61 12.95
CA VAL A 330 6.32 -36.59 12.05
C VAL A 330 4.87 -36.35 12.47
N ALA A 331 4.56 -35.14 12.92
CA ALA A 331 3.18 -34.72 13.18
C ALA A 331 2.73 -33.81 12.05
N GLU A 332 1.71 -34.23 11.33
CA GLU A 332 1.00 -33.41 10.34
C GLU A 332 -0.09 -32.63 11.09
N ARG A 333 -0.14 -31.30 10.92
CA ARG A 333 -1.22 -30.46 11.45
C ARG A 333 -2.29 -30.35 10.37
N SER A 334 -3.48 -30.88 10.64
CA SER A 334 -4.57 -30.95 9.65
C SER A 334 -5.29 -29.62 9.40
N ASP A 335 -5.21 -28.62 10.30
CA ASP A 335 -6.05 -27.43 10.20
C ASP A 335 -5.35 -26.12 10.60
N LEU A 336 -5.62 -25.06 9.84
CA LEU A 336 -4.82 -23.84 9.71
C LEU A 336 -5.41 -22.62 10.45
N SER A 337 -6.09 -22.79 11.61
CA SER A 337 -6.84 -21.68 12.23
C SER A 337 -6.87 -21.55 13.78
N ALA A 338 -5.95 -22.14 14.54
CA ALA A 338 -5.92 -21.97 16.01
C ALA A 338 -4.66 -21.24 16.54
N GLU A 339 -4.86 -20.23 17.40
CA GLU A 339 -3.84 -19.45 18.13
C GLU A 339 -2.94 -20.30 19.04
N PRO A 340 -1.67 -19.88 19.31
CA PRO A 340 -0.67 -20.71 19.98
C PRO A 340 -0.77 -20.69 21.53
N THR A 341 -0.59 -21.85 22.16
CA THR A 341 -0.50 -22.05 23.63
C THR A 341 0.96 -21.98 24.14
N PRO A 342 1.20 -21.74 25.45
CA PRO A 342 2.48 -21.20 25.96
C PRO A 342 3.67 -22.18 26.10
N GLU A 343 3.63 -23.38 25.52
CA GLU A 343 4.65 -24.43 25.76
C GLU A 343 5.55 -24.79 24.55
N GLU A 344 5.74 -23.89 23.58
CA GLU A 344 6.58 -24.15 22.38
C GLU A 344 7.91 -23.35 22.35
N PRO A 345 9.05 -23.98 21.94
CA PRO A 345 10.37 -23.33 21.89
C PRO A 345 10.57 -22.36 20.70
N SER A 346 11.30 -21.28 20.95
CA SER A 346 11.22 -19.96 20.30
C SER A 346 11.81 -19.75 18.89
N ASN A 347 12.06 -20.77 18.06
CA ASN A 347 12.67 -20.55 16.74
C ASN A 347 11.96 -21.30 15.59
N TRP A 348 10.91 -20.68 15.03
CA TRP A 348 10.27 -21.09 13.77
C TRP A 348 10.04 -19.85 12.89
N LEU A 349 10.40 -19.93 11.60
CA LEU A 349 10.11 -18.93 10.58
C LEU A 349 9.19 -19.56 9.52
N VAL A 350 8.00 -18.99 9.33
CA VAL A 350 7.00 -19.47 8.36
C VAL A 350 7.15 -18.68 7.05
N ILE A 351 7.51 -19.35 5.96
CA ILE A 351 7.46 -18.78 4.60
C ILE A 351 6.72 -19.77 3.69
N ARG A 352 5.56 -19.34 3.16
CA ARG A 352 4.70 -20.01 2.15
C ARG A 352 4.84 -21.54 2.04
N LYS A 353 3.93 -22.24 2.72
CA LYS A 353 3.61 -23.68 2.55
C LYS A 353 4.71 -24.72 2.78
N VAL A 354 5.89 -24.35 3.31
CA VAL A 354 6.89 -25.33 3.79
C VAL A 354 7.42 -24.89 5.15
N VAL A 355 7.49 -25.84 6.10
CA VAL A 355 8.11 -25.66 7.40
C VAL A 355 9.59 -26.06 7.30
N CYS A 356 10.49 -25.14 7.61
CA CYS A 356 11.93 -25.41 7.70
C CYS A 356 12.38 -25.39 9.16
N TYR A 357 13.14 -26.40 9.60
CA TYR A 357 13.83 -26.38 10.89
C TYR A 357 15.35 -26.25 10.69
N THR A 358 16.01 -25.54 11.59
CA THR A 358 17.48 -25.52 11.69
C THR A 358 17.91 -26.48 12.80
N ALA A 359 18.54 -27.60 12.45
CA ALA A 359 19.15 -28.48 13.45
C ALA A 359 20.48 -27.88 13.93
N ARG A 360 20.63 -27.72 15.25
CA ARG A 360 21.91 -27.39 15.89
C ARG A 360 22.54 -28.69 16.40
N CYS A 361 23.46 -29.28 15.63
CA CYS A 361 24.30 -30.36 16.13
C CYS A 361 25.41 -29.78 17.03
N GLN A 362 25.44 -30.15 18.31
CA GLN A 362 26.68 -30.10 19.10
C GLN A 362 27.52 -31.32 18.69
N MET A 363 28.68 -31.09 18.08
CA MET A 363 29.67 -32.13 17.84
C MET A 363 30.77 -32.06 18.91
N GLY A 364 31.13 -33.22 19.46
CA GLY A 364 32.40 -33.39 20.14
C GLY A 364 33.56 -33.40 19.14
N TYR A 365 34.62 -32.64 19.47
CA TYR A 365 36.00 -32.73 18.99
C TYR A 365 36.24 -33.08 17.50
N ASN A 366 36.10 -32.08 16.63
CA ASN A 366 37.17 -31.53 15.78
C ASN A 366 36.53 -30.58 14.75
N GLY A 367 37.00 -29.33 14.75
CA GLY A 367 36.33 -28.24 14.05
C GLY A 367 36.39 -28.34 12.52
N THR A 368 35.22 -28.48 11.89
CA THR A 368 34.88 -27.87 10.60
C THR A 368 33.34 -27.68 10.57
N GLN A 369 32.87 -26.46 10.29
CA GLN A 369 31.44 -26.18 10.12
C GLN A 369 31.06 -26.47 8.66
N SER A 370 30.16 -27.43 8.42
CA SER A 370 29.50 -27.57 7.13
C SER A 370 28.00 -27.33 7.31
N LEU A 371 27.49 -26.36 6.54
CA LEU A 371 26.09 -25.94 6.53
C LEU A 371 25.43 -26.68 5.36
N ILE A 372 24.67 -27.74 5.63
CA ILE A 372 23.99 -28.52 4.60
C ILE A 372 22.53 -28.07 4.55
N HIS A 373 22.15 -27.35 3.49
CA HIS A 373 20.75 -27.08 3.17
C HIS A 373 20.19 -28.28 2.38
N LEU A 374 19.24 -29.01 2.96
CA LEU A 374 18.48 -30.05 2.27
C LEU A 374 17.21 -29.43 1.67
N LEU A 375 17.20 -29.26 0.35
CA LEU A 375 16.00 -28.99 -0.46
C LEU A 375 15.39 -30.33 -0.87
N VAL A 376 14.21 -30.67 -0.38
CA VAL A 376 13.42 -31.79 -0.91
C VAL A 376 12.45 -31.22 -1.94
N GLY A 377 12.73 -31.49 -3.22
CA GLY A 377 11.86 -31.11 -4.34
C GLY A 377 10.71 -32.09 -4.51
N GLU A 378 9.53 -31.55 -4.81
CA GLU A 378 8.33 -32.30 -5.22
C GLU A 378 8.58 -33.03 -6.55
N GLY A 379 8.29 -34.33 -6.58
CA GLY A 379 8.21 -35.10 -7.81
C GLY A 379 6.90 -34.80 -8.55
N LEU A 380 7.02 -34.24 -9.74
CA LEU A 380 5.99 -34.31 -10.78
C LEU A 380 5.94 -35.75 -11.32
N GLY A 381 4.78 -36.39 -11.14
CA GLY A 381 4.44 -37.71 -11.65
C GLY A 381 3.04 -38.09 -11.22
#